data_AF-A0A3B9ACB0-F1
#
_entry.id   AF-A0A3B9ACB0-F1
#
_cell.length_a   1.000
_cell.length_b   1.000
_cell.length_c   1.000
_cell.angle_alpha   90.00
_cell.angle_beta   90.00
_cell.angle_gamma   90.00
#
_symmetry.space_group_name_H-M   'P 1'
#
loop_
_entity.id
_entity.type
_entity.pdbx_description
1 polymer ?
#
loop_
_entity_poly.entity_id
_entity_poly.type
_entity_poly.pdbx_seq_one_letter_code
_entity_poly.pdbx_strand_id
1 'polypeptide(L)'
;APWGNYLEVIDENGNALPPQSRGEILITSLSNYVMPLIRYRIGDIGALDETADHTSQILLTLSGRINQHFKLRDNTLIDPGFFEYLLYAKPWIRKFQVVQKDYSTLVFRFVTTDTLRHEDDLAEIRQNTRALMGEDCQITFEFVDELPPTPSGKFLYMYSEVHNAE
;
A
#
# COMPACT_ATOMS: atom_id res chain seq x y z
N ALA A 1 -7.10 1.57 -26.46
CA ALA A 1 -5.69 1.62 -26.88
C ALA A 1 -4.98 2.68 -26.07
N PRO A 2 -3.69 2.51 -25.71
CA PRO A 2 -3.05 3.27 -24.64
C PRO A 2 -2.96 4.79 -24.90
N TRP A 3 -3.03 5.22 -26.16
CA TRP A 3 -3.04 6.62 -26.60
C TRP A 3 -4.29 7.43 -26.23
N GLY A 4 -5.30 6.82 -25.61
CA GLY A 4 -6.51 7.53 -25.15
C GLY A 4 -6.37 8.18 -23.77
N ASN A 5 -5.26 7.96 -23.06
CA ASN A 5 -5.05 8.50 -21.72
C ASN A 5 -3.67 9.14 -21.61
N TYR A 6 -3.61 10.23 -20.87
CA TYR A 6 -2.39 10.92 -20.48
C TYR A 6 -2.15 10.70 -18.99
N LEU A 7 -0.94 10.27 -18.64
CA LEU A 7 -0.49 10.00 -17.27
C LEU A 7 0.37 11.15 -16.76
N GLU A 8 0.22 11.48 -15.50
CA GLU A 8 1.13 12.37 -14.77
C GLU A 8 1.53 11.70 -13.45
N VAL A 9 2.74 11.98 -12.98
CA VAL A 9 3.20 11.57 -11.65
C VAL A 9 3.43 12.84 -10.84
N ILE A 10 2.83 12.95 -9.66
CA ILE A 10 2.88 14.15 -8.83
C ILE A 10 3.46 13.90 -7.43
N ASP A 11 3.99 14.96 -6.83
CA ASP A 11 4.36 15.03 -5.42
C ASP A 11 3.14 15.27 -4.50
N GLU A 12 3.38 15.32 -3.19
CA GLU A 12 2.32 15.58 -2.19
C GLU A 12 1.65 16.96 -2.35
N ASN A 13 2.34 17.93 -2.97
CA ASN A 13 1.83 19.28 -3.23
C ASN A 13 1.09 19.38 -4.57
N GLY A 14 1.01 18.29 -5.34
CA GLY A 14 0.36 18.24 -6.65
C GLY A 14 1.23 18.72 -7.82
N ASN A 15 2.53 18.93 -7.60
CA ASN A 15 3.48 19.32 -8.65
C ASN A 15 3.93 18.10 -9.45
N ALA A 16 4.10 18.26 -10.76
CA ALA A 16 4.60 17.19 -11.62
C ALA A 16 6.06 16.81 -11.25
N LEU A 17 6.30 15.51 -11.16
CA LEU A 17 7.61 14.93 -10.95
C LEU A 17 8.25 14.53 -12.30
N PRO A 18 9.59 14.59 -12.42
CA PRO A 18 10.27 14.14 -13.63
C PRO A 18 10.14 12.62 -13.80
N PRO A 19 10.38 12.09 -15.02
CA PRO A 19 10.44 10.65 -15.26
C PRO A 19 11.35 9.92 -14.25
N GLN A 20 11.06 8.65 -14.03
CA GLN A 20 11.69 7.75 -13.04
C GLN A 20 11.49 8.14 -11.56
N SER A 21 10.90 9.30 -11.27
CA SER A 21 10.54 9.68 -9.90
C SER A 21 9.24 9.00 -9.47
N ARG A 22 9.21 8.50 -8.24
CA ARG A 22 8.04 7.84 -7.65
C ARG A 22 7.08 8.87 -7.06
N GLY A 23 5.80 8.79 -7.41
CA GLY A 23 4.74 9.66 -6.89
C GLY A 23 3.35 9.13 -7.19
N GLU A 24 2.31 9.93 -6.93
CA GLU A 24 0.92 9.55 -7.22
C GLU A 24 0.63 9.70 -8.71
N ILE A 25 -0.03 8.69 -9.30
CA ILE A 25 -0.41 8.68 -10.71
C ILE A 25 -1.76 9.37 -10.88
N LEU A 26 -1.81 10.31 -11.81
CA LEU A 26 -3.03 10.94 -12.32
C LEU A 26 -3.34 10.42 -13.73
N ILE A 27 -4.62 10.36 -14.06
CA ILE A 27 -5.10 10.07 -15.43
C ILE A 27 -5.90 11.24 -15.99
N THR A 28 -5.62 11.61 -17.23
CA THR A 28 -6.52 12.41 -18.06
C THR A 28 -6.99 11.57 -19.25
N SER A 29 -8.30 11.34 -19.35
CA SER A 29 -8.91 10.63 -20.48
C SER A 29 -9.16 11.59 -21.64
N LEU A 30 -8.54 11.31 -22.78
CA LEU A 30 -8.60 12.14 -23.99
C LEU A 30 -9.66 11.66 -25.00
N SER A 31 -10.28 10.51 -24.75
CA SER A 31 -11.24 9.89 -25.67
C SER A 31 -12.61 9.59 -25.05
N ASN A 32 -12.79 9.77 -23.74
CA ASN A 32 -14.07 9.59 -23.08
C ASN A 32 -14.90 10.88 -23.08
N TYR A 33 -15.79 11.03 -24.06
CA TYR A 33 -16.66 12.20 -24.21
C TYR A 33 -17.87 12.21 -23.26
N VAL A 34 -18.26 11.06 -22.72
CA VAL A 34 -19.44 10.95 -21.84
C VAL A 34 -19.08 11.36 -20.41
N MET A 35 -17.91 10.92 -19.94
CA MET A 35 -17.40 11.21 -18.60
C MET A 35 -15.89 11.49 -18.67
N PRO A 36 -15.47 12.68 -19.13
CA PRO A 36 -14.06 13.01 -19.21
C PRO A 36 -13.45 13.06 -17.81
N LEU A 37 -12.42 12.26 -17.60
CA LEU A 37 -11.59 12.29 -16.39
C LEU A 37 -10.43 13.23 -16.66
N ILE A 38 -10.28 14.30 -15.88
CA ILE A 38 -9.22 15.30 -16.06
C ILE A 38 -8.42 15.37 -14.77
N ARG A 39 -7.10 15.13 -14.85
CA ARG A 39 -6.20 15.03 -13.68
C ARG A 39 -6.82 14.20 -12.56
N TYR A 40 -7.42 13.07 -12.92
CA TYR A 40 -8.13 12.23 -11.98
C TYR A 40 -7.15 11.40 -11.16
N ARG A 41 -7.21 11.55 -9.84
CA ARG A 41 -6.44 10.77 -8.87
C ARG A 41 -6.97 9.34 -8.81
N ILE A 42 -6.25 8.42 -9.47
CA ILE A 42 -6.58 6.99 -9.41
C ILE A 42 -6.15 6.36 -8.07
N GLY A 43 -5.30 7.07 -7.31
CA GLY A 43 -4.82 6.67 -6.00
C GLY A 43 -3.73 5.59 -6.04
N ASP A 44 -3.12 5.35 -7.21
CA ASP A 44 -1.99 4.44 -7.39
C ASP A 44 -0.66 5.23 -7.33
N ILE A 45 0.40 4.60 -6.82
CA ILE A 45 1.76 5.16 -6.76
C ILE A 45 2.63 4.45 -7.79
N GLY A 46 3.45 5.20 -8.52
CA GLY A 46 4.40 4.64 -9.48
C GLY A 46 5.34 5.68 -10.07
N ALA A 47 6.08 5.26 -11.09
CA ALA A 47 6.98 6.10 -11.85
C ALA A 47 6.81 5.83 -13.35
N LEU A 48 7.01 6.85 -14.18
CA LEU A 48 7.03 6.72 -15.64
C LEU A 48 8.46 6.50 -16.14
N ASP A 49 8.61 5.72 -17.19
CA ASP A 49 9.90 5.51 -17.85
C ASP A 49 10.31 6.75 -18.66
N GLU A 50 11.61 7.02 -18.72
CA GLU A 50 12.21 8.10 -19.50
C GLU A 50 12.45 7.69 -20.97
N THR A 51 12.59 6.38 -21.22
CA THR A 51 12.89 5.80 -22.55
C THR A 51 11.65 5.68 -23.45
N ALA A 52 10.49 6.05 -22.93
CA ALA A 52 9.26 6.16 -23.68
C ALA A 52 9.48 7.05 -24.91
N ASP A 53 9.26 6.49 -26.11
CA ASP A 53 9.21 7.31 -27.31
C ASP A 53 8.04 8.30 -27.18
N HIS A 54 8.10 9.45 -27.84
CA HIS A 54 7.07 10.50 -27.72
C HIS A 54 5.65 10.06 -28.16
N THR A 55 5.46 8.78 -28.51
CA THR A 55 4.19 8.21 -28.96
C THR A 55 3.47 7.40 -27.87
N SER A 56 4.13 7.07 -26.76
CA SER A 56 3.52 6.31 -25.67
C SER A 56 4.13 6.66 -24.30
N GLN A 57 3.35 6.55 -23.21
CA GLN A 57 3.90 6.63 -21.85
C GLN A 57 4.04 5.21 -21.30
N ILE A 58 5.21 4.89 -20.78
CA ILE A 58 5.52 3.57 -20.20
C ILE A 58 5.53 3.72 -18.68
N LEU A 59 4.82 2.83 -18.00
CA LEU A 59 4.87 2.73 -16.54
C LEU A 59 6.10 1.90 -16.14
N LEU A 60 7.07 2.53 -15.48
CA LEU A 60 8.29 1.88 -15.01
C LEU A 60 8.02 1.04 -13.77
N THR A 61 7.27 1.58 -12.81
CA THR A 61 6.89 0.90 -11.58
C THR A 61 5.44 1.18 -11.20
N LEU A 62 4.78 0.19 -10.60
CA LEU A 62 3.48 0.33 -9.95
C LEU A 62 3.60 -0.24 -8.54
N SER A 63 3.62 0.63 -7.53
CA SER A 63 3.85 0.25 -6.14
C SER A 63 2.55 0.08 -5.34
N GLY A 64 1.41 -0.06 -6.02
CA GLY A 64 0.10 -0.22 -5.37
C GLY A 64 -0.57 1.11 -5.04
N ARG A 65 -1.57 1.08 -4.14
CA ARG A 65 -2.41 2.24 -3.81
C ARG A 65 -1.85 3.07 -2.66
N ILE A 66 -2.02 4.38 -2.73
CA ILE A 66 -1.60 5.35 -1.70
C ILE A 66 -2.13 4.97 -0.31
N ASN A 67 -3.39 4.54 -0.22
CA ASN A 67 -4.03 4.13 1.05
C ASN A 67 -3.63 2.74 1.56
N GLN A 68 -2.75 2.02 0.86
CA GLN A 68 -2.24 0.72 1.28
C GLN A 68 -0.78 0.77 1.74
N HIS A 69 -0.12 1.93 1.66
CA HIS A 69 1.19 2.11 2.25
C HIS A 69 1.08 2.42 3.74
N PHE A 70 2.04 1.92 4.52
CA PHE A 70 2.22 2.37 5.88
C PHE A 70 3.08 3.64 5.90
N LYS A 71 2.88 4.50 6.88
CA LYS A 71 3.50 5.83 6.93
C LYS A 71 4.23 6.06 8.24
N LEU A 72 5.49 6.47 8.18
CA LEU A 72 6.26 6.89 9.36
C LEU A 72 6.05 8.38 9.66
N ARG A 73 6.48 8.82 10.86
CA ARG A 73 6.32 10.22 11.32
C ARG A 73 7.06 11.23 10.44
N ASP A 74 8.09 10.79 9.74
CA ASP A 74 8.88 11.58 8.81
C ASP A 74 8.33 11.55 7.36
N ASN A 75 7.09 11.09 7.18
CA ASN A 75 6.41 10.84 5.91
C ASN A 75 6.99 9.73 5.03
N THR A 76 7.96 8.95 5.51
CA THR A 76 8.45 7.78 4.76
C THR A 76 7.30 6.79 4.54
N LEU A 77 7.12 6.39 3.27
CA LEU A 77 6.15 5.37 2.88
C LEU A 77 6.81 3.99 2.88
N ILE A 78 6.20 3.08 3.63
CA ILE A 78 6.61 1.69 3.74
C ILE A 78 5.67 0.84 2.87
N ASP A 79 6.28 0.06 1.97
CA ASP A 79 5.58 -0.85 1.09
C ASP A 79 5.00 -2.04 1.89
N PRO A 80 3.68 -2.31 1.78
CA PRO A 80 3.04 -3.41 2.50
C PRO A 80 3.52 -4.79 2.05
N GLY A 81 4.08 -4.93 0.84
CA GLY A 81 4.55 -6.20 0.28
C GLY A 81 5.60 -6.91 1.13
N PHE A 82 6.34 -6.17 1.97
CA PHE A 82 7.23 -6.77 2.96
C PHE A 82 6.49 -7.72 3.93
N PHE A 83 5.33 -7.28 4.44
CA PHE A 83 4.54 -8.08 5.37
C PHE A 83 3.88 -9.26 4.69
N GLU A 84 3.55 -9.16 3.40
CA GLU A 84 3.09 -10.33 2.64
C GLU A 84 4.13 -11.43 2.65
N TYR A 85 5.39 -11.11 2.29
CA TYR A 85 6.47 -12.10 2.30
C TYR A 85 6.69 -12.72 3.68
N LEU A 86 6.72 -11.88 4.72
CA LEU A 86 6.91 -12.31 6.11
C LEU A 86 5.80 -13.25 6.60
N LEU A 87 4.54 -12.97 6.24
CA LEU A 87 3.37 -13.69 6.75
C LEU A 87 3.01 -14.91 5.90
N TYR A 88 3.18 -14.87 4.57
CA TYR A 88 2.91 -16.02 3.70
C TYR A 88 3.86 -17.21 3.96
N ALA A 89 5.04 -16.95 4.53
CA ALA A 89 5.97 -18.00 4.93
C ALA A 89 5.50 -18.81 6.15
N LYS A 90 4.41 -18.42 6.83
CA LYS A 90 3.95 -19.03 8.08
C LYS A 90 2.73 -19.95 7.83
N PRO A 91 2.89 -21.29 7.85
CA PRO A 91 1.81 -22.23 7.48
C PRO A 91 0.59 -22.19 8.40
N TRP A 92 0.76 -21.69 9.63
CA TRP A 92 -0.32 -21.57 10.60
C TRP A 92 -1.27 -20.39 10.33
N ILE A 93 -0.89 -19.48 9.44
CA ILE A 93 -1.71 -18.31 9.07
C ILE A 93 -2.62 -18.68 7.89
N ARG A 94 -3.92 -18.85 8.15
CA ARG A 94 -4.93 -19.08 7.11
C ARG A 94 -5.32 -17.79 6.39
N LYS A 95 -5.50 -16.72 7.15
CA LYS A 95 -5.80 -15.37 6.68
C LYS A 95 -5.17 -14.37 7.64
N PHE A 96 -4.77 -13.21 7.13
CA PHE A 96 -4.24 -12.13 7.94
C PHE A 96 -4.81 -10.78 7.53
N GLN A 97 -4.69 -9.82 8.44
CA GLN A 97 -4.85 -8.40 8.16
C GLN A 97 -3.83 -7.61 8.98
N VAL A 98 -3.16 -6.63 8.36
CA VAL A 98 -2.24 -5.71 9.05
C VAL A 98 -2.79 -4.29 8.95
N VAL A 99 -3.01 -3.67 10.10
CA VAL A 99 -3.59 -2.32 10.18
C VAL A 99 -2.63 -1.42 10.91
N GLN A 100 -2.24 -0.32 10.28
CA GLN A 100 -1.55 0.75 10.98
C GLN A 100 -2.60 1.67 11.63
N LYS A 101 -2.58 1.74 12.96
CA LYS A 101 -3.49 2.56 13.77
C LYS A 101 -2.94 3.97 14.05
N ASP A 102 -1.62 4.08 14.17
CA ASP A 102 -0.87 5.32 14.33
C ASP A 102 0.50 5.13 13.64
N TYR A 103 1.27 6.21 13.47
CA TYR A 103 2.62 6.20 12.90
C TYR A 103 3.54 5.15 13.53
N SER A 104 3.35 4.84 14.82
CA SER A 104 4.14 3.88 15.60
C SER A 104 3.29 2.78 16.24
N THR A 105 2.17 2.40 15.62
CA THR A 105 1.28 1.35 16.13
C THR A 105 0.68 0.49 15.01
N LEU A 106 1.00 -0.81 15.04
CA LEU A 106 0.43 -1.81 14.13
C LEU A 106 -0.38 -2.86 14.89
N VAL A 107 -1.49 -3.28 14.25
CA VAL A 107 -2.33 -4.39 14.69
C VAL A 107 -2.29 -5.45 13.60
N PHE A 108 -1.84 -6.64 13.96
CA PHE A 108 -1.86 -7.83 13.13
C PHE A 108 -3.01 -8.70 13.60
N ARG A 109 -3.91 -9.03 12.69
CA ARG A 109 -5.02 -9.94 12.94
C ARG A 109 -4.80 -11.22 12.17
N PHE A 110 -4.93 -12.35 12.86
CA PHE A 110 -4.73 -13.67 12.27
C PHE A 110 -5.96 -14.54 12.44
N VAL A 111 -6.29 -15.23 11.36
CA VAL A 111 -7.13 -16.41 11.38
C VAL A 111 -6.20 -17.59 11.20
N THR A 112 -6.16 -18.50 12.17
CA THR A 112 -5.16 -19.57 12.21
C THR A 112 -5.71 -20.90 11.68
N THR A 113 -4.81 -21.80 11.29
CA THR A 113 -5.16 -23.19 10.91
C THR A 113 -5.18 -24.15 12.09
N ASP A 114 -4.53 -23.76 13.20
CA ASP A 114 -4.44 -24.52 14.45
C ASP A 114 -4.57 -23.60 15.68
N THR A 115 -4.47 -24.18 16.88
CA THR A 115 -4.62 -23.49 18.17
C THR A 115 -3.29 -23.21 18.88
N LEU A 116 -2.14 -23.49 18.23
CA LEU A 116 -0.83 -23.21 18.81
C LEU A 116 -0.56 -21.70 18.75
N ARG A 117 0.26 -21.20 19.68
CA ARG A 117 0.56 -19.76 19.79
C ARG A 117 1.67 -19.27 18.87
N HIS A 118 2.53 -20.18 18.39
CA HIS A 118 3.64 -19.89 17.47
C HIS A 118 4.52 -18.71 17.96
N GLU A 119 4.88 -18.71 19.25
CA GLU A 119 5.59 -17.60 19.90
C GLU A 119 6.91 -17.21 19.21
N ASP A 120 7.66 -18.17 18.69
CA ASP A 120 8.91 -17.90 17.95
C ASP A 120 8.64 -17.12 16.65
N ASP A 121 7.59 -17.48 15.91
CA ASP A 121 7.18 -16.76 14.71
C ASP A 121 6.65 -15.36 15.07
N LEU A 122 5.89 -15.22 16.16
CA LEU A 122 5.42 -13.92 16.62
C LEU A 122 6.57 -13.01 17.05
N ALA A 123 7.62 -13.57 17.67
CA ALA A 123 8.83 -12.84 18.02
C ALA A 123 9.58 -12.36 16.77
N GLU A 124 9.73 -13.24 15.76
CA GLU A 124 10.33 -12.89 14.47
C GLU A 124 9.52 -11.79 13.76
N ILE A 125 8.19 -11.91 13.71
CA ILE A 125 7.31 -10.91 13.10
C ILE A 125 7.49 -9.57 13.81
N ARG A 126 7.52 -9.58 15.15
CA ARG A 126 7.71 -8.37 15.96
C ARG A 126 9.05 -7.70 15.67
N GLN A 127 10.13 -8.47 15.62
CA GLN A 127 11.48 -7.97 15.35
C GLN A 127 11.57 -7.34 13.97
N ASN A 128 11.14 -8.04 12.92
CA ASN A 128 11.17 -7.54 11.55
C ASN A 128 10.28 -6.30 11.38
N THR A 129 9.12 -6.26 12.04
CA THR A 129 8.24 -5.09 12.03
C THR A 129 8.91 -3.88 12.68
N ARG A 130 9.60 -4.05 13.82
CA ARG A 130 10.33 -2.96 14.48
C ARG A 130 11.52 -2.47 13.66
N ALA A 131 12.24 -3.36 13.00
CA ALA A 131 13.33 -2.97 12.11
C ALA A 131 12.83 -2.08 10.95
N LEU A 132 11.58 -2.27 10.50
CA LEU A 132 10.98 -1.51 9.41
C LEU A 132 10.24 -0.25 9.88
N MET A 133 9.46 -0.35 10.96
CA MET A 133 8.58 0.71 11.45
C MET A 133 9.19 1.57 12.58
N GLY A 134 10.38 1.22 13.05
CA GLY A 134 11.06 1.82 14.20
C GLY A 134 10.96 0.96 15.47
N GLU A 135 12.02 0.98 16.28
CA GLU A 135 12.15 0.16 17.51
C GLU A 135 11.02 0.38 18.51
N ASP A 136 10.52 1.61 18.61
CA ASP A 136 9.45 1.98 19.52
C ASP A 136 8.04 1.61 19.01
N CYS A 137 7.95 0.95 17.86
CA CYS A 137 6.67 0.57 17.28
C CYS A 137 5.93 -0.44 18.18
N GLN A 138 4.70 -0.08 18.54
CA GLN A 138 3.80 -0.90 19.32
C GLN A 138 3.08 -1.89 18.40
N ILE A 139 3.18 -3.18 18.71
CA ILE A 139 2.68 -4.27 17.87
C ILE A 139 1.73 -5.12 18.69
N THR A 140 0.49 -5.22 18.23
CA THR A 140 -0.57 -6.05 18.82
C THR A 140 -0.92 -7.20 17.89
N PHE A 141 -1.03 -8.41 18.44
CA PHE A 141 -1.47 -9.61 17.73
C PHE A 141 -2.87 -9.99 18.21
N GLU A 142 -3.83 -10.01 17.29
CA GLU A 142 -5.22 -10.42 17.52
C GLU A 142 -5.49 -11.74 16.79
N PHE A 143 -6.09 -12.71 17.49
CA PHE A 143 -6.48 -13.99 16.91
C PHE A 143 -8.00 -14.01 16.82
N VAL A 144 -8.53 -14.13 15.61
CA VAL A 144 -9.95 -13.98 15.30
C VAL A 144 -10.44 -15.15 14.45
N ASP A 145 -11.73 -15.47 14.57
CA ASP A 145 -12.35 -16.55 13.80
C ASP A 145 -12.54 -16.18 12.32
N GLU A 146 -12.78 -14.89 12.07
CA GLU A 146 -13.10 -14.33 10.75
C GLU A 146 -12.52 -12.92 10.60
N LEU A 147 -12.16 -12.59 9.35
CA LEU A 147 -11.88 -11.22 8.92
C LEU A 147 -12.91 -10.84 7.84
N PRO A 148 -13.90 -9.99 8.16
CA PRO A 148 -14.93 -9.60 7.20
C PRO A 148 -14.36 -8.60 6.17
N PRO A 149 -14.93 -8.58 4.95
CA PRO A 149 -14.59 -7.56 3.96
C PRO A 149 -15.11 -6.17 4.37
N THR A 150 -14.66 -5.13 3.67
CA THR A 150 -15.21 -3.78 3.79
C THR A 150 -16.69 -3.73 3.38
N PRO A 151 -17.43 -2.66 3.71
CA PRO A 151 -18.81 -2.49 3.25
C PRO A 151 -19.00 -2.57 1.73
N SER A 152 -17.95 -2.27 0.94
CA SER A 152 -17.94 -2.44 -0.51
C SER A 152 -17.69 -3.88 -0.99
N GLY A 153 -17.52 -4.83 -0.08
CA GLY A 153 -17.22 -6.23 -0.37
C GLY A 153 -15.74 -6.52 -0.66
N LYS A 154 -14.86 -5.50 -0.63
CA LYS A 154 -13.42 -5.69 -0.85
C LYS A 154 -12.74 -6.18 0.42
N PHE A 155 -11.89 -7.20 0.32
CA PHE A 155 -11.01 -7.55 1.43
C PHE A 155 -9.72 -6.73 1.39
N LEU A 156 -9.37 -6.07 2.49
CA LEU A 156 -8.13 -5.33 2.64
C LEU A 156 -7.19 -6.13 3.55
N TYR A 157 -6.16 -6.74 2.95
CA TYR A 157 -5.11 -7.43 3.70
C TYR A 157 -4.28 -6.44 4.51
N MET A 158 -3.96 -5.28 3.95
CA MET A 158 -3.11 -4.29 4.60
C MET A 158 -3.58 -2.89 4.24
N TYR A 159 -3.66 -2.01 5.24
CA TYR A 159 -4.04 -0.61 5.07
C TYR A 159 -3.64 0.23 6.28
N SER A 160 -3.48 1.54 6.06
CA SER A 160 -3.24 2.52 7.11
C SER A 160 -4.50 3.32 7.43
N GLU A 161 -4.76 3.54 8.71
CA GLU A 161 -5.78 4.48 9.21
C GLU A 161 -5.16 5.86 9.54
N VAL A 162 -3.86 6.02 9.31
CA VAL A 162 -3.16 7.30 9.47
C VAL A 162 -3.47 8.19 8.27
N HIS A 163 -4.16 9.30 8.51
CA HIS A 163 -4.42 10.32 7.49
C HIS A 163 -3.40 11.46 7.60
N ASN A 164 -3.11 12.13 6.49
CA ASN A 164 -2.37 13.38 6.52
C ASN A 164 -3.18 14.39 7.34
N ALA A 165 -2.52 15.08 8.29
CA ALA A 165 -3.08 16.31 8.82
C ALA A 165 -3.17 17.31 7.66
N GLU A 166 -4.37 17.82 7.42
CA GLU A 166 -4.62 18.93 6.48
C GLU A 166 -3.84 20.19 6.88
#